data_AF-A0A942PPM5-F1
#
_entry.id   AF-A0A942PPM5-F1
#
_cell.length_a   1.000
_cell.length_b   1.000
_cell.length_c   1.000
_cell.angle_alpha   90.00
_cell.angle_beta   90.00
_cell.angle_gamma   90.00
#
_symmetry.space_group_name_H-M   'P 1'
#
loop_
_entity.id
_entity.type
_entity.pdbx_description
1 polymer ?
#
loop_
_entity_poly.entity_id
_entity_poly.type
_entity_poly.pdbx_seq_one_letter_code
_entity_poly.pdbx_strand_id
1 'polypeptide(L)'
;MNAKLKNTPPAWVDPDDAPELPDEFFEKGVWQIGDRVVSKDEGQVAAREALRRGRPPSDNRKLSLTVRYDADIVAAFKATGQGWQTRMNDALRDWLSTHSPV
;
A
#
# COMPACT_ATOMS: atom_id res chain seq x y z
N MET A 1 -29.24 -26.80 -17.23
CA MET A 1 -29.87 -27.16 -15.94
C MET A 1 -28.84 -27.97 -15.15
N ASN A 2 -28.13 -27.38 -14.20
CA ASN A 2 -27.18 -28.11 -13.34
C ASN A 2 -27.64 -27.94 -11.89
N ALA A 3 -28.24 -29.00 -11.33
CA ALA A 3 -28.66 -29.03 -9.95
C ALA A 3 -27.43 -29.34 -9.07
N LYS A 4 -27.00 -28.38 -8.24
CA LYS A 4 -25.99 -28.63 -7.21
C LYS A 4 -26.60 -29.50 -6.11
N LEU A 5 -25.93 -30.59 -5.76
CA LEU A 5 -26.30 -31.52 -4.68
C LEU A 5 -26.32 -30.77 -3.33
N LYS A 6 -27.45 -30.86 -2.62
CA LYS A 6 -27.70 -30.21 -1.31
C LYS A 6 -27.17 -31.06 -0.14
N ASN A 7 -25.91 -31.49 -0.18
CA ASN A 7 -25.38 -32.42 0.83
C ASN A 7 -24.02 -32.00 1.39
N THR A 8 -23.86 -30.71 1.69
CA THR A 8 -22.74 -30.25 2.51
C THR A 8 -23.15 -30.39 3.98
N PRO A 9 -22.37 -31.10 4.82
CA PRO A 9 -22.59 -31.08 6.26
C PRO A 9 -22.50 -29.64 6.81
N PRO A 10 -23.14 -29.32 7.95
CA PRO A 10 -23.05 -28.00 8.54
C PRO A 10 -21.58 -27.61 8.73
N ALA A 11 -21.25 -26.33 8.48
CA ALA A 11 -19.91 -25.82 8.68
C ALA A 11 -19.48 -26.13 10.12
N TRP A 12 -18.38 -26.87 10.27
CA TRP A 12 -17.82 -27.17 11.58
C TRP A 12 -17.45 -25.85 12.24
N VAL A 13 -18.12 -25.54 13.34
CA VAL A 13 -17.84 -24.38 14.16
C VAL A 13 -16.72 -24.78 15.10
N ASP A 14 -15.60 -24.09 15.01
CA ASP A 14 -14.42 -24.36 15.83
C ASP A 14 -14.79 -24.11 17.32
N PRO A 15 -14.65 -25.11 18.20
CA PRO A 15 -14.89 -24.92 19.63
C PRO A 15 -13.97 -23.88 20.28
N ASP A 16 -12.83 -23.60 19.65
CA ASP A 16 -11.87 -22.57 20.07
C ASP A 16 -12.05 -21.26 19.27
N ASP A 17 -13.10 -21.12 18.44
CA ASP A 17 -13.35 -19.87 17.71
C ASP A 17 -13.57 -18.75 18.72
N ALA A 18 -12.76 -17.70 18.59
CA ALA A 18 -12.84 -16.57 19.51
C ALA A 18 -14.19 -15.88 19.33
N PRO A 19 -14.83 -15.42 20.43
CA PRO A 19 -16.06 -14.66 20.31
C PRO A 19 -15.78 -13.39 19.48
N GLU A 20 -16.77 -12.98 18.69
CA GLU A 20 -16.77 -11.69 18.00
C GLU A 20 -16.46 -10.61 19.03
N LEU A 21 -15.42 -9.80 18.80
CA LEU A 21 -15.01 -8.74 19.72
C LEU A 21 -15.95 -7.53 19.50
N PRO A 22 -16.94 -7.29 20.38
CA PRO A 22 -17.87 -6.17 20.19
C PRO A 22 -17.17 -4.85 20.49
N ASP A 23 -17.70 -3.74 19.98
CA ASP A 23 -17.13 -2.40 20.23
C ASP A 23 -16.98 -2.09 21.72
N GLU A 24 -17.89 -2.59 22.57
CA GLU A 24 -17.81 -2.48 24.03
C GLU A 24 -16.52 -3.04 24.64
N PHE A 25 -15.93 -4.08 24.02
CA PHE A 25 -14.67 -4.65 24.44
C PHE A 25 -13.53 -3.65 24.23
N PHE A 26 -13.53 -2.96 23.09
CA PHE A 26 -12.54 -1.95 22.76
C PHE A 26 -12.74 -0.65 23.56
N GLU A 27 -13.98 -0.32 23.95
CA GLU A 27 -14.25 0.83 24.82
C GLU A 27 -13.68 0.68 26.23
N LYS A 28 -13.68 -0.54 26.77
CA LYS A 28 -13.07 -0.87 28.07
C LYS A 28 -11.55 -1.07 27.99
N GLY A 29 -11.00 -1.02 26.77
CA GLY A 29 -9.58 -1.19 26.52
C GLY A 29 -8.74 -0.10 27.19
N VAL A 30 -7.69 -0.50 27.90
CA VAL A 30 -6.74 0.41 28.52
C VAL A 30 -5.65 0.77 27.50
N TRP A 31 -5.42 2.06 27.30
CA TRP A 31 -4.33 2.52 26.43
C TRP A 31 -2.98 2.30 27.13
N GLN A 32 -2.04 1.63 26.46
CA GLN A 32 -0.71 1.33 26.99
C GLN A 32 0.38 1.55 25.94
N ILE A 33 1.53 2.07 26.37
CA ILE A 33 2.77 2.17 25.57
C ILE A 33 3.86 1.45 26.36
N GLY A 34 4.29 0.28 25.89
CA GLY A 34 5.14 -0.62 26.70
C GLY A 34 4.41 -1.02 27.98
N ASP A 35 5.08 -0.91 29.13
CA ASP A 35 4.50 -1.22 30.45
C ASP A 35 3.74 -0.03 31.08
N ARG A 36 3.60 1.10 30.38
CA ARG A 36 2.95 2.31 30.91
C ARG A 36 1.53 2.44 30.39
N VAL A 37 0.57 2.50 31.32
CA VAL A 37 -0.80 2.95 31.05
C VAL A 37 -0.80 4.45 30.75
N VAL A 38 -1.36 4.83 29.61
CA VAL A 38 -1.47 6.21 29.13
C VAL A 38 -2.92 6.57 28.91
N SER A 39 -3.23 7.86 28.83
CA SER A 39 -4.55 8.30 28.41
C SER A 39 -4.78 8.01 26.92
N LYS A 40 -6.05 7.96 26.50
CA LYS A 40 -6.45 7.76 25.10
C LYS A 40 -5.78 8.79 24.17
N ASP A 41 -5.72 10.04 24.59
CA ASP A 41 -5.14 11.12 23.79
C ASP A 41 -3.62 10.99 23.65
N GLU A 42 -2.91 10.68 24.74
CA GLU A 42 -1.46 10.43 24.72
C GLU A 42 -1.11 9.21 23.86
N GLY A 43 -1.89 8.14 23.99
CA GLY A 43 -1.72 6.93 23.18
C GLY A 43 -1.92 7.19 21.69
N GLN A 44 -2.92 8.00 21.32
CA GLN A 44 -3.15 8.39 19.93
C GLN A 44 -2.04 9.29 19.37
N VAL A 45 -1.51 10.22 20.16
CA VAL A 45 -0.39 11.08 19.74
C VAL A 45 0.87 10.24 19.51
N ALA A 46 1.22 9.35 20.46
CA ALA A 46 2.38 8.47 20.33
C ALA A 46 2.24 7.51 19.14
N ALA A 47 1.05 6.97 18.88
CA ALA A 47 0.78 6.13 17.71
C ALA A 47 0.98 6.91 16.40
N ARG A 48 0.49 8.15 16.32
CA ARG A 48 0.69 9.03 15.15
C ARG A 48 2.17 9.38 14.94
N GLU A 49 2.91 9.61 16.02
CA GLU A 49 4.35 9.87 15.95
C GLU A 49 5.14 8.63 15.52
N ALA A 50 4.77 7.45 16.03
CA ALA A 50 5.35 6.18 15.60
C ALA A 50 5.04 5.88 14.12
N LEU A 51 3.84 6.17 13.64
CA LEU A 51 3.47 6.08 12.21
C LEU A 51 4.27 7.07 11.34
N ARG A 52 4.82 8.13 11.93
CA ARG A 52 5.75 9.06 11.26
C ARG A 52 7.13 8.44 11.03
N ARG A 53 7.48 7.29 11.65
CA ARG A 53 8.66 6.50 11.28
C ARG A 53 8.40 5.73 9.98
N GLY A 54 8.57 6.43 8.87
CA GLY A 54 8.82 5.89 7.53
C GLY A 54 9.95 6.66 6.87
N ARG A 55 10.47 6.21 5.71
CA ARG A 55 11.39 7.03 4.91
C ARG A 55 10.71 8.38 4.67
N PRO A 56 11.35 9.52 5.01
CA PRO A 56 10.77 10.83 4.76
C PRO A 56 10.27 10.93 3.31
N PRO A 57 9.09 11.50 3.07
CA PRO A 57 8.65 11.80 1.71
C PRO A 57 9.77 12.56 1.00
N SER A 58 10.20 12.07 -0.17
CA SER A 58 11.20 12.80 -0.96
C SER A 58 10.53 14.03 -1.54
N ASP A 59 11.18 15.20 -1.40
CA ASP A 59 10.69 16.47 -1.98
C ASP A 59 10.45 16.38 -3.48
N ASN A 60 11.21 15.52 -4.18
CA ASN A 60 11.08 15.26 -5.62
C ASN A 60 10.58 13.83 -5.88
N ARG A 61 9.35 13.54 -5.47
CA ARG A 61 8.71 12.24 -5.75
C ARG A 61 8.38 12.10 -7.23
N LYS A 62 8.71 10.94 -7.81
CA LYS A 62 8.24 10.54 -9.15
C LYS A 62 6.70 10.50 -9.17
N LEU A 63 6.10 11.19 -10.13
CA LEU A 63 4.65 11.17 -10.34
C LEU A 63 4.27 9.92 -11.15
N SER A 64 3.28 9.17 -10.66
CA SER A 64 2.70 8.06 -11.42
C SER A 64 1.58 8.60 -12.30
N LEU A 65 1.80 8.57 -13.61
CA LEU A 65 0.83 9.00 -14.62
C LEU A 65 0.51 7.83 -15.54
N THR A 66 -0.72 7.78 -16.06
CA THR A 66 -1.10 6.83 -17.10
C THR A 66 -0.93 7.51 -18.45
N VAL A 67 0.15 7.17 -19.17
CA VAL A 67 0.50 7.72 -20.49
C VAL A 67 0.56 6.59 -21.50
N ARG A 68 0.12 6.86 -22.74
CA ARG A 68 0.29 5.95 -23.87
C ARG A 68 1.54 6.33 -24.65
N TYR A 69 2.38 5.34 -24.92
CA TYR A 69 3.58 5.48 -25.76
C TYR A 69 3.42 4.57 -26.98
N ASP A 70 4.12 4.92 -28.05
CA ASP A 70 4.21 4.04 -29.22
C ASP A 70 4.91 2.72 -28.87
N ALA A 71 4.45 1.64 -29.50
CA ALA A 71 4.86 0.29 -29.14
C ALA A 71 6.33 0.00 -29.44
N ASP A 72 6.85 0.60 -30.52
CA ASP A 72 8.24 0.52 -30.94
C ASP A 72 9.20 1.18 -29.95
N ILE A 73 8.85 2.35 -29.41
CA ILE A 73 9.61 3.06 -28.37
C ILE A 73 9.70 2.17 -27.11
N VAL A 74 8.56 1.66 -26.65
CA VAL A 74 8.55 0.79 -25.46
C VAL A 74 9.33 -0.50 -25.70
N ALA A 75 9.24 -1.10 -26.88
CA ALA A 75 10.00 -2.29 -27.25
C ALA A 75 11.51 -2.03 -27.24
N ALA A 76 11.96 -0.92 -27.83
CA ALA A 76 13.36 -0.52 -27.86
C ALA A 76 13.95 -0.35 -26.46
N PHE A 77 13.25 0.35 -25.56
CA PHE A 77 13.71 0.48 -24.18
C PHE A 77 13.62 -0.86 -23.43
N LYS A 78 12.54 -1.64 -23.55
CA LYS A 78 12.44 -2.96 -22.88
C LYS A 78 13.57 -3.92 -23.26
N ALA A 79 14.03 -3.88 -24.51
CA ALA A 79 15.15 -4.69 -24.98
C ALA A 79 16.46 -4.41 -24.21
N THR A 80 16.60 -3.22 -23.60
CA THR A 80 17.76 -2.88 -22.75
C THR A 80 17.77 -3.62 -21.40
N GLY A 81 16.70 -4.36 -21.06
CA GLY A 81 16.62 -5.18 -19.85
C GLY A 81 16.23 -4.41 -18.59
N GLN A 82 16.70 -4.87 -17.43
CA GLN A 82 16.32 -4.31 -16.13
C GLN A 82 16.65 -2.82 -16.05
N GLY A 83 15.70 -2.04 -15.50
CA GLY A 83 15.83 -0.58 -15.39
C GLY A 83 15.51 0.22 -16.66
N TRP A 84 14.90 -0.40 -17.67
CA TRP A 84 14.53 0.29 -18.91
C TRP A 84 13.64 1.52 -18.70
N GLN A 85 12.75 1.50 -17.71
CA GLN A 85 11.92 2.67 -17.37
C GLN A 85 12.75 3.84 -16.83
N THR A 86 13.79 3.57 -16.05
CA THR A 86 14.73 4.60 -15.57
C THR A 86 15.48 5.19 -16.76
N ARG A 87 16.01 4.35 -17.66
CA ARG A 87 16.68 4.81 -18.89
C ARG A 87 15.75 5.64 -19.78
N MET A 88 14.49 5.24 -19.93
CA MET A 88 13.50 6.02 -20.67
C MET A 88 13.25 7.39 -20.04
N ASN A 89 13.14 7.45 -18.71
CA ASN A 89 13.01 8.72 -17.99
C ASN A 89 14.25 9.61 -18.14
N ASP A 90 15.45 9.04 -18.12
CA ASP A 90 16.70 9.80 -18.29
C ASP A 90 16.84 10.34 -19.72
N ALA A 91 16.41 9.58 -20.73
CA ALA A 91 16.34 10.06 -22.11
C ALA A 91 15.35 11.22 -22.27
N LEU A 92 14.19 11.17 -21.60
CA LEU A 92 13.25 12.29 -21.59
C LEU A 92 13.83 13.54 -20.90
N ARG A 93 14.60 13.34 -19.81
CA ARG A 93 15.30 14.44 -19.12
C ARG A 93 16.36 15.06 -20.01
N ASP A 94 17.14 14.25 -20.72
CA ASP A 94 18.16 14.71 -21.66
C ASP A 94 17.53 15.48 -22.83
N TRP A 95 16.43 14.98 -23.38
CA TRP A 95 15.68 15.67 -24.42
C TRP A 95 15.19 17.05 -23.97
N LEU A 96 14.66 17.16 -22.74
CA LEU A 96 14.23 18.44 -22.15
C LEU A 96 15.38 19.43 -21.88
N SER A 97 16.63 18.95 -21.80
CA SER A 97 17.78 19.83 -21.64
C SER A 97 18.13 20.58 -22.95
N THR A 98 17.78 19.99 -24.09
CA THR A 98 18.09 20.47 -25.42
C THR A 98 16.87 21.04 -26.16
N HIS A 99 15.66 20.69 -25.74
CA HIS A 99 14.41 21.07 -26.38
C HIS A 99 13.43 21.64 -25.35
N SER A 100 12.65 22.64 -25.75
CA SER A 100 11.45 23.04 -25.01
C SER A 100 10.23 22.33 -25.57
N PRO A 101 9.39 21.70 -24.73
CA PRO A 101 8.06 21.28 -25.14
C PRO A 101 7.24 22.53 -25.49
N VAL A 102 6.59 22.50 -26.65
CA VAL A 102 5.78 23.61 -27.19
C VAL A 102 4.36 23.54 -26.68
#